data_AF-A0A496AXZ8-F1
#
_entry.id   AF-A0A496AXZ8-F1
#
_cell.length_a   1.000
_cell.length_b   1.000
_cell.length_c   1.000
_cell.angle_alpha   90.00
_cell.angle_beta   90.00
_cell.angle_gamma   90.00
#
_symmetry.space_group_name_H-M   'P 1'
#
loop_
_entity.id
_entity.type
_entity.pdbx_description
1 polymer ?
#
loop_
_entity_poly.entity_id
_entity_poly.type
_entity_poly.pdbx_seq_one_letter_code
_entity_poly.pdbx_strand_id
1 'polypeptide(L)'
;MKPFMECGIEFVIRVCKNSCFYDNGQRIKLETLQQTGTYPNILYHSTEKLRLNLYVFKDPQHKEPLYLVSNCLVNAQLYLTYKRRMQIEESFRDVKTLFGFRHLRLKRNEQARIALLWFIGCVSYGICFLHFEKAADKWAKSYNTSKTKSYSIIYVIKRVLENTWEPGIFLDPFFQICDGI
;
A
#
# COMPACT_ATOMS: atom_id res chain seq x y z
N MET A 1 10.26 -2.51 -17.51
CA MET A 1 10.86 -1.20 -17.12
C MET A 1 10.95 -0.26 -18.31
N LYS A 2 11.39 -0.72 -19.48
CA LYS A 2 11.46 0.06 -20.72
C LYS A 2 10.15 0.80 -21.10
N PRO A 3 8.95 0.17 -21.09
CA PRO A 3 7.71 0.90 -21.40
C PRO A 3 7.43 2.06 -20.45
N PHE A 4 7.79 1.93 -19.16
CA PHE A 4 7.63 3.02 -18.20
C PHE A 4 8.57 4.19 -18.52
N MET A 5 9.81 3.90 -18.92
CA MET A 5 10.77 4.93 -19.32
C MET A 5 10.36 5.63 -20.63
N GLU A 6 9.86 4.89 -21.61
CA GLU A 6 9.38 5.43 -22.88
C GLU A 6 8.16 6.34 -22.70
N CYS A 7 7.29 6.01 -21.75
CA CYS A 7 6.14 6.84 -21.38
C CYS A 7 6.48 7.98 -20.38
N GLY A 8 7.75 8.13 -19.97
CA GLY A 8 8.15 9.13 -18.97
C GLY A 8 7.57 8.91 -17.57
N ILE A 9 7.19 7.67 -17.23
CA ILE A 9 6.59 7.31 -15.95
C ILE A 9 7.68 7.08 -14.91
N GLU A 10 7.55 7.77 -13.78
CA GLU A 10 8.37 7.54 -12.60
C GLU A 10 7.95 6.26 -11.87
N PHE A 11 8.91 5.43 -11.47
CA PHE A 11 8.61 4.17 -10.80
C PHE A 11 9.58 3.81 -9.69
N VAL A 12 9.08 2.97 -8.78
CA VAL A 12 9.85 2.29 -7.74
C VAL A 12 9.46 0.82 -7.78
N ILE A 13 10.41 -0.06 -8.08
CA ILE A 13 10.17 -1.49 -8.27
C ILE A 13 11.13 -2.31 -7.42
N ARG A 14 10.61 -3.35 -6.77
CA ARG A 14 11.45 -4.38 -6.15
C ARG A 14 11.95 -5.35 -7.21
N VAL A 15 13.25 -5.61 -7.22
CA VAL A 15 13.88 -6.56 -8.14
C VAL A 15 14.28 -7.85 -7.45
N CYS A 16 14.30 -8.95 -8.19
CA CYS A 16 14.68 -10.25 -7.68
C CYS A 16 16.20 -10.36 -7.50
N LYS A 17 16.65 -11.10 -6.49
CA LYS A 17 18.07 -11.33 -6.15
C LYS A 17 18.93 -11.91 -7.29
N ASN A 18 18.30 -12.61 -8.24
CA ASN A 18 18.98 -13.20 -9.40
C ASN A 18 19.24 -12.21 -10.54
N SER A 19 18.76 -10.96 -10.40
CA SER A 19 18.94 -9.94 -11.45
C SER A 19 20.40 -9.48 -11.51
N CYS A 20 20.89 -9.23 -12.72
CA CYS A 20 22.23 -8.72 -12.97
C CYS A 20 22.16 -7.26 -13.42
N PHE A 21 23.10 -6.47 -12.90
CA PHE A 21 23.27 -5.06 -13.26
C PHE A 21 24.71 -4.82 -13.69
N TYR A 22 24.93 -3.74 -14.40
CA TYR A 22 26.26 -3.27 -14.75
C TYR A 22 26.53 -1.96 -14.03
N ASP A 23 27.62 -1.93 -13.29
CA ASP A 23 28.17 -0.73 -12.67
C ASP A 23 29.57 -0.51 -13.23
N ASN A 24 29.82 0.67 -13.82
CA ASN A 24 31.09 1.00 -14.48
C ASN A 24 31.63 -0.08 -15.45
N GLY A 25 30.73 -0.77 -16.16
CA GLY A 25 31.08 -1.84 -17.10
C GLY A 25 31.31 -3.22 -16.47
N GLN A 26 31.34 -3.34 -15.14
CA GLN A 26 31.42 -4.62 -14.43
C GLN A 26 30.02 -5.17 -14.17
N ARG A 27 29.84 -6.47 -14.41
CA ARG A 27 28.59 -7.18 -14.12
C ARG A 27 28.52 -7.51 -12.63
N ILE A 28 27.57 -6.92 -11.95
CA ILE A 28 27.27 -7.17 -10.54
C ILE A 28 26.00 -8.04 -10.44
N LYS A 29 26.11 -9.17 -9.73
CA LYS A 29 24.94 -9.94 -9.28
C LYS A 29 24.40 -9.31 -8.00
N LEU A 30 23.10 -9.06 -7.94
CA LEU A 30 22.48 -8.46 -6.75
C LEU A 30 22.71 -9.30 -5.49
N GLU A 31 22.69 -10.63 -5.60
CA GLU A 31 22.95 -11.56 -4.49
C GLU A 31 24.26 -11.28 -3.75
N THR A 32 25.28 -10.76 -4.45
CA THR A 32 26.57 -10.39 -3.86
C THR A 32 26.47 -9.13 -2.99
N LEU A 33 25.49 -8.26 -3.26
CA LEU A 33 25.22 -7.05 -2.49
C LEU A 33 24.37 -7.40 -1.27
N GLN A 34 25.03 -7.73 -0.17
CA GLN A 34 24.37 -8.07 1.10
C GLN A 34 24.39 -6.94 2.14
N GLN A 35 24.99 -5.79 1.82
CA GLN A 35 25.05 -4.64 2.72
C GLN A 35 24.07 -3.55 2.28
N THR A 36 23.58 -2.78 3.24
CA THR A 36 22.73 -1.63 2.94
C THR A 36 23.57 -0.57 2.22
N GLY A 37 23.10 -0.12 1.07
CA GLY A 37 23.85 0.81 0.23
C GLY A 37 23.05 1.34 -0.95
N THR A 38 23.49 2.48 -1.49
CA THR A 38 22.93 3.08 -2.70
C THR A 38 23.95 2.96 -3.83
N TYR A 39 23.47 2.55 -5.00
CA TYR A 39 24.24 2.43 -6.23
C TYR A 39 23.53 3.27 -7.31
N PRO A 40 23.93 4.54 -7.51
CA PRO A 40 23.33 5.40 -8.52
C PRO A 40 23.83 5.04 -9.93
N ASN A 41 23.06 5.39 -10.96
CA ASN A 41 23.45 5.28 -12.37
C ASN A 41 23.84 3.87 -12.86
N ILE A 42 23.30 2.82 -12.25
CA ILE A 42 23.53 1.46 -12.69
C ILE A 42 22.74 1.14 -13.95
N LEU A 43 23.28 0.25 -14.78
CA LEU A 43 22.62 -0.20 -16.00
C LEU A 43 21.93 -1.53 -15.75
N TYR A 44 20.61 -1.57 -15.94
CA TYR A 44 19.83 -2.80 -15.86
C TYR A 44 20.01 -3.65 -17.12
N HIS A 45 20.18 -4.96 -16.96
CA HIS A 45 20.22 -5.97 -18.02
C HIS A 45 21.38 -5.84 -19.04
N SER A 46 21.73 -6.96 -19.70
CA SER A 46 22.83 -7.01 -20.68
C SER A 46 22.43 -6.50 -22.06
N THR A 47 21.18 -6.73 -22.46
CA THR A 47 20.65 -6.38 -23.79
C THR A 47 20.08 -4.97 -23.88
N GLU A 48 19.49 -4.44 -22.80
CA GLU A 48 18.86 -3.11 -22.80
C GLU A 48 19.35 -2.29 -21.62
N LYS A 49 20.40 -1.49 -21.85
CA LYS A 49 21.08 -0.70 -20.82
C LYS A 49 20.22 0.47 -20.33
N LEU A 50 19.29 0.20 -19.40
CA LEU A 50 18.49 1.24 -18.74
C LEU A 50 19.24 1.79 -17.53
N ARG A 51 19.48 3.11 -17.50
CA ARG A 51 20.08 3.79 -16.34
C ARG A 51 19.06 3.91 -15.21
N LEU A 52 19.39 3.35 -14.05
CA LEU A 52 18.54 3.33 -12.86
C LEU A 52 19.37 3.57 -11.60
N ASN A 53 18.69 3.91 -10.51
CA ASN A 53 19.24 3.96 -9.17
C ASN A 53 18.82 2.71 -8.41
N LEU A 54 19.78 2.03 -7.78
CA LEU A 54 19.52 0.89 -6.91
C LEU A 54 19.74 1.26 -5.46
N TYR A 55 18.82 0.80 -4.63
CA TYR A 55 18.94 0.85 -3.19
C TYR A 55 18.81 -0.57 -2.63
N VAL A 56 19.83 -0.97 -1.86
CA VAL A 56 19.84 -2.23 -1.13
C VAL A 56 19.58 -1.93 0.33
N PHE A 57 18.56 -2.57 0.89
CA PHE A 57 18.23 -2.46 2.31
C PHE A 57 18.34 -3.82 2.97
N LYS A 58 19.29 -3.97 3.90
CA LYS A 58 19.36 -5.15 4.77
C LYS A 58 18.77 -4.81 6.13
N ASP A 59 17.68 -5.48 6.47
CA ASP A 59 17.14 -5.47 7.82
C ASP A 59 17.91 -6.49 8.69
N PRO A 60 18.44 -6.11 9.86
CA PRO A 60 19.08 -7.04 10.79
C PRO A 60 18.20 -8.26 11.17
N GLN A 61 16.87 -8.12 11.10
CA GLN A 61 15.92 -9.16 11.46
C GLN A 61 15.57 -10.11 10.29
N HIS A 62 15.89 -9.74 9.05
CA HIS A 62 15.54 -10.51 7.86
C HIS A 62 16.78 -11.10 7.20
N LYS A 63 16.70 -12.39 6.82
CA LYS A 63 17.82 -13.11 6.17
C LYS A 63 18.16 -12.56 4.78
N GLU A 64 17.16 -12.07 4.04
CA GLU A 64 17.35 -11.60 2.67
C GLU A 64 17.26 -10.07 2.58
N PRO A 65 18.23 -9.41 1.91
CA PRO A 65 18.16 -7.98 1.64
C PRO A 65 17.06 -7.65 0.62
N LEU A 66 16.51 -6.45 0.75
CA LEU A 66 15.54 -5.87 -0.16
C LEU A 66 16.26 -5.06 -1.24
N TYR A 67 16.06 -5.43 -2.50
CA TYR A 67 16.61 -4.73 -3.65
C TYR A 67 15.53 -3.89 -4.32
N LEU A 68 15.74 -2.60 -4.39
CA LEU A 68 14.78 -1.65 -4.95
C LEU A 68 15.43 -0.80 -6.02
N VAL A 69 14.74 -0.60 -7.14
CA VAL A 69 15.22 0.25 -8.24
C VAL A 69 14.24 1.36 -8.54
N SER A 70 14.76 2.51 -8.96
CA SER A 70 13.98 3.66 -9.41
C SER A 70 14.71 4.41 -10.51
N ASN A 71 13.97 5.11 -11.37
CA ASN A 71 14.51 6.01 -12.38
C ASN A 71 14.69 7.45 -11.87
N CYS A 72 13.91 7.88 -10.87
CA CYS A 72 13.93 9.26 -10.35
C CYS A 72 14.42 9.36 -8.90
N LEU A 73 14.08 8.39 -8.04
CA LEU A 73 14.39 8.46 -6.62
C LEU A 73 15.77 7.86 -6.31
N VAL A 74 16.38 8.36 -5.23
CA VAL A 74 17.67 7.90 -4.72
C VAL A 74 17.60 7.67 -3.20
N ASN A 75 18.52 6.85 -2.68
CA ASN A 75 18.76 6.67 -1.25
C ASN A 75 17.49 6.23 -0.46
N ALA A 76 17.39 6.71 0.78
CA ALA A 76 16.32 6.39 1.72
C ALA A 76 14.93 6.81 1.22
N GLN A 77 14.81 7.80 0.32
CA GLN A 77 13.52 8.20 -0.25
C GLN A 77 12.89 7.04 -1.03
N LEU A 78 13.71 6.28 -1.76
CA LEU A 78 13.29 5.11 -2.52
C LEU A 78 12.69 4.04 -1.59
N TYR A 79 13.34 3.79 -0.45
CA TYR A 79 12.82 2.89 0.58
C TYR A 79 11.53 3.39 1.23
N LEU A 80 11.47 4.67 1.61
CA LEU A 80 10.28 5.27 2.22
C LEU A 80 9.07 5.23 1.27
N THR A 81 9.28 5.52 -0.01
CA THR A 81 8.25 5.42 -1.04
C THR A 81 7.82 3.97 -1.24
N TYR A 82 8.76 3.03 -1.34
CA TYR A 82 8.42 1.61 -1.47
C TYR A 82 7.65 1.07 -0.26
N LYS A 83 7.96 1.56 0.96
CA LYS A 83 7.25 1.17 2.19
C LYS A 83 5.76 1.50 2.14
N ARG A 84 5.36 2.55 1.43
CA ARG A 84 3.94 2.90 1.23
C ARG A 84 3.16 1.81 0.47
N ARG A 85 3.83 0.93 -0.29
CA ARG A 85 3.20 -0.23 -0.93
C ARG A 85 2.49 -1.16 0.06
N MET A 86 2.94 -1.21 1.33
CA MET A 86 2.27 -2.01 2.36
C MET A 86 0.85 -1.53 2.64
N GLN A 87 0.56 -0.24 2.43
CA GLN A 87 -0.80 0.30 2.57
C GLN A 87 -1.74 -0.38 1.55
N ILE A 88 -1.30 -0.55 0.31
CA ILE A 88 -2.08 -1.23 -0.74
C ILE A 88 -2.34 -2.69 -0.37
N GLU A 89 -1.34 -3.41 0.16
CA GLU A 89 -1.50 -4.80 0.58
C GLU A 89 -2.51 -4.96 1.73
N GLU A 90 -2.44 -4.06 2.72
CA GLU A 90 -3.43 -4.03 3.80
C GLU A 90 -4.82 -3.62 3.27
N SER A 91 -4.92 -2.67 2.34
CA SER A 91 -6.18 -2.33 1.66
C SER A 91 -6.83 -3.54 0.98
N PHE A 92 -6.04 -4.37 0.30
CA PHE A 92 -6.55 -5.60 -0.31
C PHE A 92 -6.95 -6.66 0.73
N ARG A 93 -6.21 -6.77 1.84
CA ARG A 93 -6.58 -7.65 2.96
C ARG A 93 -7.91 -7.22 3.58
N ASP A 94 -8.07 -5.92 3.77
CA ASP A 94 -9.25 -5.25 4.31
C ASP A 94 -10.48 -5.55 3.43
N VAL A 95 -10.36 -5.37 2.11
CA VAL A 95 -11.45 -5.71 1.17
C VAL A 95 -11.79 -7.20 1.21
N LYS A 96 -10.79 -8.09 1.25
CA LYS A 96 -11.06 -9.55 1.28
C LYS A 96 -11.72 -9.99 2.58
N THR A 97 -11.24 -9.48 3.71
CA THR A 97 -11.56 -10.01 5.05
C THR A 97 -12.68 -9.22 5.71
N LEU A 98 -12.58 -7.89 5.73
CA LEU A 98 -13.48 -7.02 6.50
C LEU A 98 -14.74 -6.67 5.71
N PHE A 99 -14.61 -6.43 4.39
CA PHE A 99 -15.79 -6.37 3.51
C PHE A 99 -16.40 -7.75 3.22
N GLY A 100 -15.76 -8.83 3.68
CA GLY A 100 -16.32 -10.18 3.59
C GLY A 100 -16.36 -10.76 2.18
N PHE A 101 -15.68 -10.16 1.19
CA PHE A 101 -15.62 -10.69 -0.18
C PHE A 101 -15.08 -12.11 -0.23
N ARG A 102 -14.23 -12.52 0.72
CA ARG A 102 -13.76 -13.91 0.86
C ARG A 102 -14.88 -14.91 1.14
N HIS A 103 -15.94 -14.49 1.83
CA HIS A 103 -17.05 -15.34 2.25
C HIS A 103 -18.33 -15.10 1.43
N LEU A 104 -18.29 -14.17 0.46
CA LEU A 104 -19.41 -13.84 -0.39
C LEU A 104 -19.77 -15.06 -1.26
N ARG A 105 -20.92 -15.68 -0.99
CA ARG A 105 -21.51 -16.72 -1.84
C ARG A 105 -22.77 -16.16 -2.50
N LEU A 106 -22.69 -15.88 -3.79
CA LEU A 106 -23.84 -15.42 -4.55
C LEU A 106 -24.70 -16.60 -4.97
N LYS A 107 -26.01 -16.47 -4.78
CA LYS A 107 -27.00 -17.48 -5.22
C LYS A 107 -27.12 -17.56 -6.74
N ARG A 108 -26.77 -16.49 -7.46
CA ARG A 108 -26.66 -16.42 -8.92
C ARG A 108 -25.37 -15.67 -9.29
N ASN A 109 -24.47 -16.34 -10.00
CA ASN A 109 -23.19 -15.79 -10.45
C ASN A 109 -23.37 -15.06 -11.79
N GLU A 110 -24.12 -13.97 -11.77
CA GLU A 110 -24.22 -13.07 -12.93
C GLU A 110 -23.07 -12.05 -12.86
N GLN A 111 -22.28 -11.96 -13.94
CA GLN A 111 -21.11 -11.07 -14.01
C GLN A 111 -21.45 -9.61 -13.68
N ALA A 112 -22.61 -9.13 -14.13
CA ALA A 112 -23.09 -7.78 -13.86
C ALA A 112 -23.29 -7.51 -12.35
N ARG A 113 -23.78 -8.51 -11.59
CA ARG A 113 -24.01 -8.39 -10.15
C ARG A 113 -22.70 -8.37 -9.36
N ILE A 114 -21.73 -9.17 -9.80
CA ILE A 114 -20.38 -9.18 -9.21
C ILE A 114 -19.69 -7.83 -9.47
N ALA A 115 -19.79 -7.31 -10.69
CA ALA A 115 -19.23 -6.00 -11.04
C ALA A 115 -19.86 -4.86 -10.22
N LEU A 116 -21.19 -4.88 -10.03
CA LEU A 116 -21.89 -3.91 -9.20
C LEU A 116 -21.48 -4.00 -7.71
N LEU A 117 -21.40 -5.22 -7.17
CA LEU A 117 -20.94 -5.45 -5.79
C LEU A 117 -19.50 -4.96 -5.59
N TRP A 118 -18.62 -5.23 -6.56
CA TRP A 118 -17.25 -4.74 -6.53
C TRP A 118 -17.20 -3.22 -6.59
N PHE A 119 -17.98 -2.61 -7.48
CA PHE A 119 -18.06 -1.15 -7.59
C PHE A 119 -18.52 -0.51 -6.27
N ILE A 120 -19.59 -1.03 -5.65
CA ILE A 120 -20.06 -0.55 -4.34
C ILE A 120 -18.97 -0.74 -3.27
N GLY A 121 -18.26 -1.87 -3.30
CA GLY A 121 -17.10 -2.12 -2.42
C GLY A 121 -15.98 -1.09 -2.58
N CYS A 122 -15.62 -0.74 -3.82
CA CYS A 122 -14.63 0.29 -4.10
C CYS A 122 -15.09 1.68 -3.65
N VAL A 123 -16.34 2.06 -3.92
CA VAL A 123 -16.90 3.36 -3.52
C VAL A 123 -16.96 3.48 -2.00
N SER A 124 -17.47 2.45 -1.31
CA SER A 124 -17.53 2.45 0.16
C SER A 124 -16.13 2.48 0.78
N TYR A 125 -15.16 1.73 0.24
CA TYR A 125 -13.76 1.81 0.68
C TYR A 125 -13.18 3.22 0.46
N GLY A 126 -13.46 3.85 -0.68
CA GLY A 126 -13.02 5.22 -0.98
C GLY A 126 -13.60 6.26 0.00
N ILE A 127 -14.88 6.14 0.34
CA ILE A 127 -15.52 7.01 1.35
C ILE A 127 -14.86 6.81 2.72
N CYS A 128 -14.67 5.55 3.15
CA CYS A 128 -13.95 5.22 4.38
C CYS A 128 -12.54 5.81 4.41
N PHE A 129 -11.82 5.76 3.28
CA PHE A 129 -10.48 6.33 3.15
C PHE A 129 -10.49 7.85 3.30
N LEU A 130 -11.42 8.56 2.65
CA LEU A 130 -11.54 10.03 2.75
C LEU A 130 -11.88 10.49 4.18
N HIS A 131 -12.75 9.75 4.88
CA HIS A 131 -13.03 10.01 6.29
C HIS A 131 -11.80 9.76 7.18
N PHE A 132 -11.05 8.69 6.88
CA PHE A 132 -9.80 8.42 7.57
C PHE A 132 -8.79 9.54 7.36
N GLU A 133 -8.59 10.04 6.15
CA GLU A 133 -7.62 11.12 5.88
C GLU A 133 -7.91 12.39 6.69
N LYS A 134 -9.17 12.81 6.77
CA LYS A 134 -9.60 13.96 7.59
C LYS A 134 -9.40 13.76 9.08
N ALA A 135 -9.49 12.52 9.54
CA ALA A 135 -9.27 12.15 10.92
C ALA A 135 -7.80 11.82 11.22
N ALA A 136 -7.01 11.41 10.22
CA ALA A 136 -5.79 10.63 10.36
C ALA A 136 -4.78 11.22 11.34
N ASP A 137 -4.60 12.54 11.37
CA ASP A 137 -3.64 13.20 12.26
C ASP A 137 -3.93 13.01 13.76
N LYS A 138 -5.21 12.99 14.15
CA LYS A 138 -5.60 12.74 15.54
C LYS A 138 -5.42 11.27 15.93
N TRP A 139 -5.66 10.35 15.00
CA TRP A 139 -5.73 8.92 15.26
C TRP A 139 -4.38 8.22 15.05
N ALA A 140 -3.56 8.68 14.10
CA ALA A 140 -2.20 8.20 13.90
C ALA A 140 -1.34 8.39 15.15
N LYS A 141 -1.54 9.48 15.91
CA LYS A 141 -0.87 9.70 17.21
C LYS A 141 -1.33 8.74 18.31
N SER A 142 -2.60 8.32 18.28
CA SER A 142 -3.19 7.47 19.32
C SER A 142 -2.92 5.98 19.09
N TYR A 143 -2.76 5.55 17.83
CA TYR A 143 -2.65 4.12 17.49
C TYR A 143 -1.29 3.66 16.93
N ASN A 144 -0.42 4.57 16.45
CA ASN A 144 0.94 4.20 16.04
C ASN A 144 1.94 4.38 17.20
N THR A 145 1.94 3.43 18.14
CA THR A 145 2.98 3.34 19.17
C THR A 145 4.26 2.75 18.56
N SER A 146 5.44 3.04 19.13
CA SER A 146 6.74 2.60 18.57
C SER A 146 6.86 1.08 18.32
N LYS A 147 6.05 0.27 19.00
CA LYS A 147 6.03 -1.20 18.90
C LYS A 147 4.95 -1.78 17.97
N THR A 148 3.91 -1.04 17.61
CA THR A 148 2.79 -1.56 16.80
C THR A 148 2.35 -0.51 15.80
N LYS A 149 2.71 -0.70 14.52
CA LYS A 149 2.18 0.11 13.42
C LYS A 149 1.12 -0.72 12.70
N SER A 150 -0.13 -0.35 12.86
CA SER A 150 -1.23 -0.93 12.07
C SER A 150 -1.46 -0.05 10.85
N TYR A 151 -1.36 -0.65 9.67
CA TYR A 151 -1.60 0.04 8.40
C TYR A 151 -3.00 -0.29 7.81
N SER A 152 -3.82 -1.07 8.53
CA SER A 152 -5.20 -1.38 8.14
C SER A 152 -6.11 -0.20 8.49
N ILE A 153 -6.70 0.41 7.45
CA ILE A 153 -7.59 1.55 7.57
C ILE A 153 -8.92 1.11 8.17
N ILE A 154 -9.42 -0.06 7.76
CA ILE A 154 -10.70 -0.55 8.27
C ILE A 154 -10.58 -1.02 9.72
N TYR A 155 -9.44 -1.57 10.15
CA TYR A 155 -9.24 -1.87 11.57
C TYR A 155 -9.36 -0.60 12.43
N VAL A 156 -8.74 0.49 12.00
CA VAL A 156 -8.83 1.78 12.71
C VAL A 156 -10.28 2.28 12.68
N ILE A 157 -10.95 2.26 11.53
CA ILE A 157 -12.36 2.69 11.39
C ILE A 157 -13.32 1.83 12.23
N LYS A 158 -13.16 0.50 12.23
CA LYS A 158 -13.99 -0.41 13.02
C LYS A 158 -13.85 -0.09 14.51
N ARG A 159 -12.62 0.14 14.97
CA ARG A 159 -12.35 0.50 16.35
C ARG A 159 -12.82 1.92 16.70
N VAL A 160 -12.79 2.85 15.74
CA VAL A 160 -13.43 4.17 15.87
C VAL A 160 -14.93 4.00 16.04
N LEU A 161 -15.59 3.20 15.20
CA LEU A 161 -17.02 2.95 15.28
C LEU A 161 -17.37 2.25 16.59
N GLU A 162 -16.61 1.23 17.01
CA GLU A 162 -16.77 0.57 18.31
C GLU A 162 -16.64 1.59 19.46
N ASN A 163 -15.61 2.45 19.46
CA ASN A 163 -15.42 3.49 20.49
C ASN A 163 -16.44 4.64 20.41
N THR A 164 -16.97 4.94 19.23
CA THR A 164 -18.01 5.97 19.02
C THR A 164 -19.40 5.41 19.32
N TRP A 165 -19.56 4.08 19.32
CA TRP A 165 -20.78 3.36 19.68
C TRP A 165 -20.87 2.99 21.16
N GLU A 166 -19.78 2.99 21.91
CA GLU A 166 -19.81 2.72 23.36
C GLU A 166 -20.55 3.77 24.21
N PRO A 167 -20.59 5.08 23.87
CA PRO A 167 -21.63 5.96 24.41
C PRO A 167 -22.84 5.89 23.48
N GLY A 168 -23.84 5.10 23.86
CA GLY A 168 -25.03 4.78 23.06
C GLY A 168 -25.57 5.96 22.26
N ILE A 169 -25.84 5.72 20.97
CA ILE A 169 -26.47 6.69 20.08
C ILE A 169 -27.89 6.96 20.58
N PHE A 170 -28.12 8.13 21.16
CA PHE A 170 -29.40 8.81 20.99
C PHE A 170 -29.42 9.27 19.53
N LEU A 171 -30.18 8.56 18.69
CA LEU A 171 -30.58 9.08 17.39
C LEU A 171 -31.54 10.21 17.73
N ASP A 172 -31.03 11.43 17.87
CA ASP A 172 -31.92 12.58 17.90
C ASP A 172 -32.50 12.66 16.48
N PRO A 173 -33.81 12.38 16.30
CA PRO A 173 -34.38 12.35 14.97
C PRO A 173 -34.24 13.77 14.38
N PHE A 174 -33.58 13.87 13.24
CA PHE A 174 -33.37 15.13 12.50
C PHE A 174 -34.69 15.82 12.05
N PHE A 175 -35.84 15.23 12.37
CA PHE A 175 -37.16 15.79 12.16
C PHE A 175 -38.00 15.60 13.43
N GLN A 176 -38.48 16.71 14.00
CA GLN A 176 -39.65 16.66 14.86
C GLN A 176 -40.83 16.19 13.98
N ILE A 177 -41.41 15.04 14.30
CA ILE A 177 -42.74 14.71 13.82
C ILE A 177 -43.65 15.72 14.51
N CYS A 178 -44.06 16.77 13.79
CA CYS A 178 -45.14 17.63 14.25
C CYS A 178 -46.40 16.77 14.25
N ASP A 179 -46.82 16.32 15.43
CA ASP A 179 -48.15 15.76 15.62
C ASP A 179 -49.17 16.87 15.34
N GLY A 180 -49.73 16.85 14.13
CA GLY A 180 -50.79 17.74 13.72
C GLY A 180 -52.14 17.21 14.18
N ILE A 181 -52.73 17.95 15.14
CA ILE A 181 -54.16 18.08 15.52
C ILE A 181 -54.87 16.81 15.97
#